data_AF-A0A5M6CH82-F1
#
_entry.id   AF-A0A5M6CH82-F1
#
_cell.length_a   1.000
_cell.length_b   1.000
_cell.length_c   1.000
_cell.angle_alpha   90.00
_cell.angle_beta   90.00
_cell.angle_gamma   90.00
#
_symmetry.space_group_name_H-M   'P 1'
#
loop_
_entity.id
_entity.type
_entity.pdbx_description
1 polymer ?
#
loop_
_entity_poly.entity_id
_entity_poly.type
_entity_poly.pdbx_seq_one_letter_code
_entity_poly.pdbx_strand_id
1 'polypeptide(L)'
;MQSNKFINAYEINLTFSMFKYVNASASDSTKIWDKDLKMSLNHVYKVLDKKGNCLGIFMDFEGLNEAKMKRILQKIDIIEHEFFMYYNKNVVRIGWRVDNKITVK
;
A
#
# COMPACT_ATOMS: atom_id res chain seq x y z
N MET A 1 1.37 27.80 -2.28
CA MET A 1 1.31 26.84 -1.16
C MET A 1 1.30 25.44 -1.76
N GLN A 2 2.33 24.63 -1.53
CA GLN A 2 2.25 23.21 -1.87
C GLN A 2 1.23 22.57 -0.92
N SER A 3 0.16 21.99 -1.47
CA SER A 3 -0.74 21.13 -0.71
C SER A 3 0.11 20.00 -0.13
N ASN A 4 0.04 19.79 1.18
CA ASN A 4 0.69 18.63 1.78
C ASN A 4 0.01 17.38 1.21
N LYS A 5 0.71 16.64 0.37
CA LYS A 5 0.19 15.46 -0.30
C LYS A 5 0.19 14.30 0.68
N PHE A 6 -0.97 13.66 0.85
CA PHE A 6 -1.19 12.49 1.69
C PHE A 6 -2.15 11.55 0.98
N ILE A 7 -2.14 10.28 1.37
CA ILE A 7 -3.13 9.32 0.88
C ILE A 7 -4.45 9.58 1.62
N ASN A 8 -5.44 10.11 0.90
CA ASN A 8 -6.72 10.47 1.48
C ASN A 8 -7.67 9.26 1.60
N ALA A 9 -8.83 9.45 2.24
CA ALA A 9 -9.79 8.37 2.47
C ALA A 9 -10.32 7.72 1.17
N TYR A 10 -10.51 8.52 0.12
CA TYR A 10 -10.95 8.01 -1.19
C TYR A 10 -9.87 7.11 -1.82
N GLU A 11 -8.62 7.56 -1.82
CA GLU A 11 -7.48 6.79 -2.35
C GLU A 11 -7.21 5.51 -1.54
N ILE A 12 -7.42 5.54 -0.21
CA ILE A 12 -7.36 4.35 0.64
C ILE A 12 -8.42 3.34 0.23
N ASN A 13 -9.67 3.77 0.04
CA ASN A 13 -10.77 2.87 -0.36
C ASN A 13 -10.54 2.29 -1.77
N LEU A 14 -10.02 3.11 -2.68
CA LEU A 14 -9.63 2.66 -4.01
C LEU A 14 -8.50 1.62 -3.93
N THR A 15 -7.51 1.84 -3.07
CA THR A 15 -6.42 0.90 -2.80
C THR A 15 -6.95 -0.45 -2.31
N PHE A 16 -7.90 -0.47 -1.35
CA PHE A 16 -8.51 -1.73 -0.89
C PHE A 16 -9.22 -2.46 -2.02
N SER A 17 -9.95 -1.72 -2.86
CA SER A 17 -10.65 -2.29 -4.01
C SER A 17 -9.67 -2.96 -4.98
N MET A 18 -8.51 -2.35 -5.22
CA MET A 18 -7.45 -2.94 -6.04
C MET A 18 -6.83 -4.18 -5.38
N PHE A 19 -6.51 -4.12 -4.08
CA PHE A 19 -5.97 -5.26 -3.36
C PHE A 19 -6.94 -6.45 -3.32
N LYS A 20 -8.23 -6.20 -3.13
CA LYS A 20 -9.28 -7.22 -3.19
C LYS A 20 -9.45 -7.82 -4.57
N TYR A 21 -9.31 -7.01 -5.62
CA TYR A 21 -9.36 -7.50 -7.00
C TYR A 21 -8.24 -8.49 -7.33
N VAL A 22 -7.12 -8.38 -6.61
CA VAL A 22 -5.93 -9.23 -6.75
C VAL A 22 -6.01 -10.45 -5.84
N ASN A 23 -6.44 -10.23 -4.60
CA ASN A 23 -6.69 -11.27 -3.63
C ASN A 23 -7.97 -10.97 -2.85
N ALA A 24 -9.03 -11.74 -3.09
CA ALA A 24 -10.32 -11.57 -2.41
C ALA A 24 -10.23 -11.72 -0.88
N SER A 25 -9.19 -12.38 -0.37
CA SER A 25 -8.92 -12.50 1.07
C SER A 25 -8.24 -11.27 1.69
N ALA A 26 -8.00 -10.21 0.91
CA ALA A 26 -7.49 -8.94 1.43
C ALA A 26 -8.45 -8.36 2.49
N SER A 27 -7.92 -8.07 3.67
CA SER A 27 -8.66 -7.49 4.79
C SER A 27 -9.17 -6.08 4.45
N ASP A 28 -10.41 -5.76 4.88
CA ASP A 28 -10.96 -4.40 4.87
C ASP A 28 -10.46 -3.54 6.04
N SER A 29 -9.74 -4.14 6.97
CA SER A 29 -9.18 -3.45 8.12
C SER A 29 -7.76 -2.98 7.84
N THR A 30 -7.41 -1.83 8.41
CA THR A 30 -6.03 -1.35 8.36
C THR A 30 -5.37 -1.43 9.71
N LYS A 31 -4.11 -1.86 9.70
CA LYS A 31 -3.20 -1.76 10.85
C LYS A 31 -2.26 -0.58 10.62
N ILE A 32 -1.93 0.14 11.68
CA ILE A 32 -0.85 1.14 11.62
C ILE A 32 0.46 0.37 11.61
N TRP A 33 1.31 0.62 10.61
CA TRP A 33 2.62 0.02 10.54
C TRP A 33 3.58 0.68 11.52
N ASP A 34 4.37 -0.15 12.18
CA ASP A 34 5.53 0.24 12.97
C ASP A 34 6.63 -0.80 12.77
N LYS A 35 7.89 -0.42 12.99
CA LYS A 35 9.07 -1.25 12.75
C LYS A 35 9.05 -2.57 13.51
N ASP A 36 8.43 -2.58 14.70
CA ASP A 36 8.40 -3.74 15.61
C ASP A 36 7.13 -4.58 15.43
N LEU A 37 6.22 -4.15 14.54
CA LEU A 37 4.96 -4.84 14.32
C LEU A 37 5.16 -6.14 13.55
N LYS A 38 4.75 -7.26 14.16
CA LYS A 38 4.66 -8.54 13.43
C LYS A 38 3.59 -8.44 12.35
N MET A 39 4.06 -8.42 11.10
CA MET A 39 3.18 -8.34 9.95
C MET A 39 2.44 -9.65 9.67
N SER A 40 1.27 -9.52 9.06
CA SER A 40 0.39 -10.62 8.66
C SER A 40 0.08 -10.48 7.17
N LEU A 41 0.07 -11.61 6.47
CA LEU A 41 -0.31 -11.65 5.05
C LEU A 41 -1.74 -11.15 4.85
N ASN A 42 -2.00 -10.59 3.67
CA ASN A 42 -3.31 -10.11 3.22
C ASN A 42 -3.97 -9.06 4.14
N HIS A 43 -3.18 -8.41 5.00
CA HIS A 43 -3.64 -7.28 5.81
C HIS A 43 -3.12 -5.98 5.22
N VAL A 44 -3.95 -4.94 5.28
CA VAL A 44 -3.54 -3.62 4.82
C VAL A 44 -2.86 -2.87 5.95
N TYR A 45 -1.73 -2.25 5.63
CA TYR A 45 -0.93 -1.46 6.55
C TYR A 45 -0.91 0.00 6.09
N LYS A 46 -1.05 0.92 7.04
CA LYS A 46 -0.87 2.36 6.82
C LYS A 46 0.40 2.84 7.52
N VAL A 47 1.19 3.63 6.81
CA VAL A 47 2.31 4.38 7.38
C VAL A 47 1.81 5.78 7.66
N LEU A 48 1.90 6.23 8.92
CA LEU A 48 1.43 7.55 9.32
C LEU A 48 2.62 8.48 9.63
N ASP A 49 2.45 9.78 9.38
CA ASP A 49 3.33 10.80 9.93
C ASP A 49 3.04 11.06 11.43
N LYS A 50 3.81 11.95 12.06
CA LYS A 50 3.62 12.34 13.47
C LYS A 50 2.28 13.02 13.77
N LYS A 51 1.58 13.50 12.74
CA LYS A 51 0.27 14.16 12.84
C LYS A 51 -0.88 13.21 12.52
N GLY A 52 -0.58 11.94 12.21
CA GLY A 52 -1.57 10.93 11.85
C GLY A 52 -1.97 10.91 10.36
N ASN A 53 -1.29 11.67 9.49
CA ASN A 53 -1.57 11.66 8.06
C ASN A 53 -0.99 10.41 7.40
N CYS A 54 -1.73 9.81 6.47
CA CYS A 54 -1.30 8.61 5.76
C CYS A 54 -0.25 8.95 4.68
N LEU A 55 0.99 8.52 4.91
CA LEU A 55 2.11 8.66 3.97
C LEU A 55 2.24 7.46 3.03
N GLY A 56 1.71 6.31 3.42
CA GLY A 56 1.83 5.09 2.63
C GLY A 56 0.81 4.05 3.02
N ILE A 57 0.45 3.20 2.08
CA ILE A 57 -0.46 2.09 2.25
C ILE A 57 0.06 0.88 1.50
N PHE A 58 0.13 -0.28 2.14
CA PHE A 58 0.66 -1.48 1.50
C PHE A 58 0.09 -2.76 2.07
N MET A 59 0.29 -3.86 1.35
CA MET A 59 -0.09 -5.21 1.75
C MET A 59 0.98 -6.20 1.30
N ASP A 60 1.17 -7.24 2.11
CA ASP A 60 2.00 -8.39 1.78
C ASP A 60 1.10 -9.52 1.26
N PHE A 61 1.33 -9.93 0.01
CA PHE A 61 0.62 -11.01 -0.66
C PHE A 61 1.49 -12.26 -0.74
N GLU A 62 0.87 -13.41 -0.58
CA GLU A 62 1.46 -14.71 -0.87
C GLU A 62 0.87 -15.26 -2.19
N GLY A 63 1.71 -15.92 -3.00
CA GLY A 63 1.24 -16.62 -4.20
C GLY A 63 0.63 -15.72 -5.27
N LEU A 64 1.15 -14.49 -5.45
CA LEU A 64 0.81 -13.69 -6.62
C LEU A 64 1.36 -14.36 -7.89
N ASN A 65 0.47 -14.59 -8.85
CA ASN A 65 0.83 -15.08 -10.18
C ASN A 65 0.87 -13.93 -11.18
N GLU A 66 1.39 -14.20 -12.38
CA GLU A 66 1.57 -13.19 -13.43
C GLU A 66 0.24 -12.47 -13.80
N ALA A 67 -0.87 -13.22 -13.85
CA ALA A 67 -2.18 -12.65 -14.18
C ALA A 67 -2.66 -11.64 -13.11
N LYS A 68 -2.46 -11.96 -11.83
CA LYS A 68 -2.76 -11.06 -10.71
C LYS A 68 -1.87 -9.83 -10.72
N MET A 69 -0.59 -9.99 -11.03
CA MET A 69 0.36 -8.87 -11.16
C MET A 69 -0.01 -7.92 -12.29
N LYS A 70 -0.37 -8.45 -13.47
CA LYS A 70 -0.83 -7.63 -14.62
C LYS A 70 -2.03 -6.75 -14.25
N ARG A 71 -2.97 -7.26 -13.46
CA ARG A 71 -4.16 -6.49 -13.02
C ARG A 71 -3.82 -5.27 -12.17
N ILE A 72 -2.78 -5.36 -11.32
CA ILE A 72 -2.31 -4.21 -10.53
C ILE A 72 -1.65 -3.20 -11.45
N LEU A 73 -0.73 -3.66 -12.30
CA LEU A 73 0.05 -2.79 -13.18
C LEU A 73 -0.83 -2.02 -14.17
N GLN A 74 -1.96 -2.58 -14.60
CA GLN A 74 -2.96 -1.88 -15.42
C GLN A 74 -3.70 -0.74 -14.69
N LYS A 75 -3.58 -0.65 -13.36
CA LYS A 75 -4.36 0.28 -12.52
C LYS A 75 -3.49 1.25 -11.72
N ILE A 76 -2.16 1.21 -11.88
CA ILE A 76 -1.24 2.03 -11.06
C ILE A 76 -1.46 3.53 -11.22
N ASP A 77 -1.90 3.97 -12.40
CA ASP A 77 -2.09 5.39 -12.73
C ASP A 77 -3.38 6.01 -12.13
N ILE A 78 -4.25 5.20 -11.51
CA ILE A 78 -5.51 5.70 -10.93
C ILE A 78 -5.28 6.40 -9.59
N ILE A 79 -4.16 6.10 -8.92
CA ILE A 79 -3.77 6.72 -7.66
C ILE A 79 -2.56 7.61 -7.96
N GLU A 80 -2.69 8.92 -7.73
CA GLU A 80 -1.59 9.87 -7.93
C GLU A 80 -0.52 9.76 -6.83
N HIS A 81 0.02 8.58 -6.53
CA HIS A 81 1.09 8.37 -5.55
C HIS A 81 2.16 7.44 -6.13
N GLU A 82 3.34 7.38 -5.52
CA GLU A 82 4.40 6.47 -5.98
C GLU A 82 3.98 5.02 -5.71
N PHE A 83 3.83 4.25 -6.78
CA PHE A 83 3.64 2.81 -6.73
C PHE A 83 4.98 2.12 -6.42
N PHE A 84 4.97 1.15 -5.50
CA PHE A 84 6.14 0.33 -5.23
C PHE A 84 5.80 -1.14 -5.05
N MET A 85 6.80 -1.98 -5.36
CA MET A 85 6.74 -3.42 -5.17
C MET A 85 8.05 -3.92 -4.58
N TYR A 86 7.96 -4.83 -3.60
CA TYR A 86 9.12 -5.48 -2.99
C TYR A 86 8.88 -6.99 -2.91
N TYR A 87 9.91 -7.78 -3.18
CA TYR A 87 9.83 -9.24 -3.19
C TYR A 87 10.82 -9.86 -2.20
N ASN A 88 10.36 -10.80 -1.38
CA ASN A 88 11.22 -11.59 -0.50
C ASN A 88 10.65 -12.99 -0.27
N LYS A 89 11.44 -14.03 -0.59
CA LYS A 89 11.27 -15.43 -0.15
C LYS A 89 9.82 -15.96 -0.21
N ASN A 90 9.02 -15.57 -1.21
CA ASN A 90 7.61 -15.96 -1.48
C ASN A 90 6.53 -14.89 -1.20
N VAL A 91 6.90 -13.75 -0.63
CA VAL A 91 5.98 -12.64 -0.37
C VAL A 91 6.24 -11.50 -1.33
N VAL A 92 5.16 -10.98 -1.92
CA VAL A 92 5.17 -9.74 -2.71
C VAL A 92 4.48 -8.65 -1.89
N ARG A 93 5.23 -7.63 -1.50
CA ARG A 93 4.68 -6.40 -0.95
C ARG A 93 4.32 -5.47 -2.08
N ILE A 94 3.11 -4.93 -2.05
CA ILE A 94 2.66 -3.92 -3.00
C ILE A 94 2.02 -2.77 -2.24
N GLY A 95 2.30 -1.54 -2.66
CA GLY A 95 1.71 -0.37 -2.04
C GLY A 95 1.89 0.92 -2.81
N TRP A 96 1.31 1.96 -2.23
CA TRP A 96 1.43 3.33 -2.67
C TRP A 96 2.00 4.17 -1.55
N ARG A 97 2.83 5.15 -1.89
CA ARG A 97 3.36 6.13 -0.94
C ARG A 97 3.39 7.51 -1.55
N VAL A 98 3.27 8.52 -0.71
CA VAL A 98 3.57 9.89 -1.12
C VAL A 98 5.05 9.94 -1.51
N ASP A 99 5.36 10.54 -2.66
CA ASP A 99 6.74 10.91 -3.03
C ASP A 99 7.20 12.04 -2.11
N ASN A 100 7.49 11.67 -0.87
CA ASN A 100 8.37 12.42 -0.03
C ASN A 100 9.70 11.70 -0.18
N LYS A 101 10.72 12.41 -0.65
CA LYS A 101 12.10 12.10 -0.27
C LYS A 101 12.13 12.12 1.26
N ILE A 102 11.82 10.98 1.89
CA ILE A 102 11.89 10.78 3.33
C ILE A 102 13.37 10.98 3.63
N THR A 103 13.74 12.20 4.02
CA THR A 103 15.05 12.48 4.57
C THR A 103 15.00 11.86 5.95
N VAL A 104 15.32 10.57 6.03
CA VAL A 104 15.64 9.92 7.28
C VAL A 104 16.89 10.66 7.77
N LYS A 105 16.72 11.55 8.74
CA LYS A 105 17.85 12.03 9.54
C LYS A 105 18.20 10.95 10.56
#